data_AF-A0A4Y3KT86-F1
#
_entry.id   AF-A0A4Y3KT86-F1
#
_cell.length_a   1.000
_cell.length_b   1.000
_cell.length_c   1.000
_cell.angle_alpha   90.00
_cell.angle_beta   90.00
_cell.angle_gamma   90.00
#
_symmetry.space_group_name_H-M   'P 1'
#
loop_
_entity.id
_entity.type
_entity.pdbx_description
1 polymer ?
#
loop_
_entity_poly.entity_id
_entity_poly.type
_entity_poly.pdbx_seq_one_letter_code
_entity_poly.pdbx_strand_id
1 'polypeptide(L)'
;MAPRLDFTFRLSGRGWAEAAISDGTNTTSMAPSFLSDALGDLLRAVNRVLAGAREAECTWQEEPGVDRWHLVREEDRVVLRVFAVDDDVEGETELVFQTRQTLPALGDAFLRGAQAVLDHYGTERYRNTWVEHPFPTEELELLRRRLQHR
;
A
#
# COMPACT_ATOMS: atom_id res chain seq x y z
N MET A 1 1.82 4.65 23.46
CA MET A 1 2.31 4.00 22.22
C MET A 1 1.35 4.38 21.12
N ALA A 2 1.84 4.89 19.98
CA ALA A 2 0.95 5.03 18.82
C ALA A 2 0.55 3.62 18.35
N PRO A 3 -0.71 3.39 17.96
CA PRO A 3 -1.13 2.12 17.39
C PRO A 3 -0.20 1.70 16.25
N ARG A 4 0.25 0.45 16.27
CA ARG A 4 1.14 -0.11 15.23
C ARG A 4 0.33 -0.28 13.96
N LEU A 5 0.75 0.39 12.88
CA LEU A 5 0.22 0.15 11.55
C LEU A 5 0.71 -1.23 11.07
N ASP A 6 -0.22 -2.01 10.54
CA ASP A 6 0.01 -3.30 9.93
C ASP A 6 -0.58 -3.34 8.54
N PHE A 7 0.18 -3.92 7.61
CA PHE A 7 -0.17 -4.04 6.20
C PHE A 7 0.16 -5.46 5.73
N THR A 8 -0.76 -6.09 5.02
CA THR A 8 -0.59 -7.40 4.40
C THR A 8 -1.01 -7.35 2.94
N PHE A 9 -0.33 -8.15 2.11
CA PHE A 9 -0.66 -8.35 0.70
C PHE A 9 -0.38 -9.82 0.39
N ARG A 10 -1.38 -10.54 -0.14
CA ARG A 10 -1.30 -11.99 -0.38
C ARG A 10 -1.92 -12.30 -1.73
N LEU A 11 -1.15 -12.92 -2.61
CA LEU A 11 -1.68 -13.40 -3.89
C LEU A 11 -2.76 -14.47 -3.63
N SER A 12 -3.96 -14.25 -4.14
CA SER A 12 -5.15 -15.07 -3.92
C SER A 12 -5.56 -15.85 -5.17
N GLY A 13 -5.05 -15.46 -6.33
CA GLY A 13 -5.28 -16.11 -7.62
C GLY A 13 -4.43 -15.49 -8.72
N ARG A 14 -4.60 -15.98 -9.95
CA ARG A 14 -3.89 -15.40 -11.09
C ARG A 14 -4.43 -13.98 -11.35
N GLY A 15 -3.57 -12.99 -11.17
CA GLY A 15 -3.87 -11.58 -11.33
C GLY A 15 -4.62 -10.95 -10.15
N TRP A 16 -4.68 -11.63 -9.00
CA TRP A 16 -5.47 -11.18 -7.85
C TRP A 16 -4.70 -11.30 -6.54
N ALA A 17 -4.96 -10.36 -5.64
CA ALA A 17 -4.45 -10.39 -4.28
C ALA A 17 -5.55 -10.03 -3.28
N GLU A 18 -5.36 -10.46 -2.04
CA GLU A 18 -6.05 -9.95 -0.87
C GLU A 18 -5.06 -9.09 -0.09
N ALA A 19 -5.45 -7.85 0.19
CA ALA A 19 -4.68 -6.92 0.98
C ALA A 19 -5.49 -6.44 2.17
N ALA A 20 -4.81 -6.06 3.25
CA ALA A 20 -5.45 -5.46 4.41
C ALA A 20 -4.52 -4.45 5.07
N ILE A 21 -5.12 -3.41 5.64
CA ILE A 21 -4.42 -2.41 6.45
C ILE A 21 -5.18 -2.18 7.75
N SER A 22 -4.44 -2.12 8.86
CA SER A 22 -4.99 -1.96 10.19
C SER A 22 -4.11 -1.07 11.06
N ASP A 23 -4.70 -0.19 11.86
CA ASP A 23 -4.02 0.50 12.95
C ASP A 23 -4.42 -0.04 14.32
N GLY A 24 -4.94 -1.26 14.38
CA GLY A 24 -5.40 -1.90 15.61
C GLY A 24 -6.73 -1.37 16.15
N THR A 25 -7.24 -0.25 15.63
CA THR A 25 -8.62 0.23 15.92
C THR A 25 -9.50 0.10 14.70
N ASN A 26 -9.00 0.54 13.54
CA ASN A 26 -9.67 0.43 12.26
C ASN A 26 -8.96 -0.60 11.39
N THR A 27 -9.72 -1.29 10.55
CA THR A 27 -9.19 -2.22 9.55
C THR A 27 -10.03 -2.14 8.31
N THR A 28 -9.40 -2.11 7.14
CA THR A 28 -10.06 -2.35 5.86
C THR A 28 -9.32 -3.44 5.08
N SER A 29 -10.06 -4.17 4.26
CA SER A 29 -9.53 -5.18 3.34
C SER A 29 -9.87 -4.78 1.91
N MET A 30 -8.98 -5.11 0.99
CA MET A 30 -9.04 -4.73 -0.42
C MET A 30 -8.65 -5.95 -1.27
N ALA A 31 -9.14 -6.01 -2.50
CA ALA A 31 -8.91 -7.10 -3.44
C ALA A 31 -8.33 -6.56 -4.76
N PRO A 32 -7.11 -6.01 -4.75
CA PRO A 32 -6.55 -5.40 -5.96
C PRO A 32 -6.34 -6.45 -7.06
N SER A 33 -6.61 -6.03 -8.28
CA SER A 33 -6.37 -6.78 -9.52
C SER A 33 -5.09 -6.31 -10.21
N PHE A 34 -4.58 -7.17 -11.08
CA PHE A 34 -3.39 -6.95 -11.90
C PHE A 34 -3.50 -5.77 -12.88
N LEU A 35 -4.67 -5.14 -13.03
CA LEU A 35 -4.84 -3.93 -13.85
C LEU A 35 -4.05 -2.73 -13.32
N SER A 36 -3.53 -2.82 -12.09
CA SER A 36 -2.61 -1.85 -11.50
C SER A 36 -1.36 -2.53 -10.93
N ASP A 37 -0.24 -1.81 -10.84
CA ASP A 37 0.96 -2.27 -10.12
C ASP A 37 0.79 -2.04 -8.61
N ALA A 38 -0.35 -2.47 -8.05
CA ALA A 38 -0.85 -2.08 -6.75
C ALA A 38 0.24 -1.95 -5.66
N LEU A 39 1.03 -3.01 -5.44
CA LEU A 39 2.11 -3.01 -4.46
C LEU A 39 3.24 -2.05 -4.84
N GLY A 40 3.65 -2.01 -6.11
CA GLY A 40 4.70 -1.11 -6.60
C GLY A 40 4.32 0.36 -6.46
N ASP A 41 3.12 0.73 -6.90
CA ASP A 41 2.61 2.11 -6.80
C ASP A 41 2.49 2.57 -5.35
N LEU A 42 2.03 1.68 -4.45
CA LEU A 42 1.98 1.97 -3.02
C LEU A 42 3.38 2.23 -2.45
N LEU A 43 4.37 1.37 -2.76
CA LEU A 43 5.74 1.58 -2.28
C LEU A 43 6.37 2.84 -2.88
N ARG A 44 6.06 3.19 -4.14
CA ARG A 44 6.46 4.48 -4.73
C ARG A 44 5.87 5.65 -3.96
N ALA A 45 4.57 5.64 -3.66
CA ALA A 45 3.90 6.70 -2.92
C ALA A 45 4.46 6.86 -1.49
N VAL A 46 4.68 5.75 -0.77
CA VAL A 46 5.31 5.75 0.56
C VAL A 46 6.72 6.34 0.49
N ASN A 47 7.55 5.89 -0.47
CA ASN A 47 8.90 6.42 -0.65
C ASN A 47 8.92 7.92 -0.93
N ARG A 48 7.97 8.45 -1.71
CA ARG A 48 7.86 9.90 -1.98
C ARG A 48 7.62 10.70 -0.70
N VAL A 49 6.67 10.27 0.14
CA VAL A 49 6.37 10.98 1.40
C VAL A 49 7.53 10.86 2.41
N LEU A 50 8.19 9.70 2.49
CA LEU A 50 9.40 9.54 3.30
C LEU A 50 10.58 10.40 2.78
N ALA A 51 10.61 10.71 1.48
CA ALA A 51 11.58 11.64 0.89
C ALA A 51 11.27 13.12 1.16
N GLY A 52 10.16 13.43 1.83
CA GLY A 52 9.75 14.79 2.17
C GLY A 52 8.71 15.40 1.23
N ALA A 53 8.14 14.63 0.29
CA ALA A 53 6.98 15.11 -0.46
C ALA A 53 5.84 15.45 0.49
N ARG A 54 5.13 16.56 0.22
CA ARG A 54 3.97 16.99 0.99
C ARG A 54 2.83 15.97 0.90
N GLU A 55 2.66 15.38 -0.28
CA GLU A 55 1.63 14.39 -0.56
C GLU A 55 2.09 13.39 -1.62
N ALA A 56 1.47 12.21 -1.60
CA ALA A 56 1.55 11.21 -2.66
C ALA A 56 0.25 10.42 -2.70
N GLU A 57 -0.06 9.86 -3.86
CA GLU A 57 -1.23 9.03 -4.09
C GLU A 57 -0.91 7.83 -4.96
N CYS A 58 -1.71 6.79 -4.82
CA CYS A 58 -1.78 5.68 -5.77
C CYS A 58 -3.20 5.13 -5.86
N THR A 59 -3.47 4.41 -6.92
CA THR A 59 -4.81 3.89 -7.24
C THR A 59 -4.69 2.40 -7.48
N TRP A 60 -5.52 1.61 -6.81
CA TRP A 60 -5.63 0.18 -7.04
C TRP A 60 -6.93 -0.08 -7.78
N GLN A 61 -6.83 -0.84 -8.86
CA GLN A 61 -8.00 -1.34 -9.56
C GLN A 61 -8.54 -2.56 -8.81
N GLU A 62 -9.79 -2.49 -8.40
CA GLU A 62 -10.60 -3.66 -8.07
C GLU A 62 -11.49 -3.96 -9.30
N GLU A 63 -12.07 -5.15 -9.43
CA GLU A 63 -13.07 -5.36 -10.51
C GLU A 63 -14.35 -5.96 -9.92
N PRO A 64 -15.46 -5.18 -9.88
CA PRO A 64 -15.55 -3.74 -10.15
C PRO A 64 -14.90 -2.87 -9.04
N GLY A 65 -14.59 -1.61 -9.33
CA GLY A 65 -14.26 -0.60 -8.32
C GLY A 65 -12.78 -0.20 -8.21
N VAL A 66 -12.50 0.77 -7.35
CA VAL A 66 -11.16 1.36 -7.22
C VAL A 66 -10.87 1.77 -5.79
N ASP A 67 -9.70 1.42 -5.25
CA ASP A 67 -9.18 2.04 -4.02
C ASP A 67 -8.21 3.17 -4.34
N ARG A 68 -8.48 4.35 -3.79
CA ARG A 68 -7.57 5.50 -3.86
C ARG A 68 -6.87 5.71 -2.53
N TRP A 69 -5.55 5.60 -2.57
CA TRP A 69 -4.68 5.79 -1.43
C TRP A 69 -4.12 7.21 -1.46
N HIS A 70 -4.33 7.98 -0.40
CA HIS A 70 -3.79 9.32 -0.25
C HIS A 70 -2.94 9.42 1.01
N LEU A 71 -1.68 9.81 0.84
CA LEU A 71 -0.72 10.04 1.91
C LEU A 71 -0.40 11.52 1.98
N VAL A 72 -0.77 12.18 3.08
CA VAL A 72 -0.52 13.62 3.28
C VAL A 72 0.36 13.83 4.50
N ARG A 73 1.50 14.50 4.32
CA ARG A 73 2.45 14.82 5.38
C ARG A 73 1.93 15.99 6.21
N GLU A 74 1.87 15.81 7.52
CA GLU A 74 1.50 16.82 8.50
C GLU A 74 2.63 16.91 9.54
N GLU A 75 3.52 17.88 9.37
CA GLU A 75 4.71 18.10 10.22
C GLU A 75 5.62 16.87 10.32
N ASP A 76 5.58 16.12 11.42
CA ASP A 76 6.34 14.90 11.68
C ASP A 76 5.53 13.61 11.40
N ARG A 77 4.27 13.75 11.00
CA ARG A 77 3.31 12.67 10.76
C ARG A 77 2.88 12.58 9.30
N VAL A 78 2.21 11.49 8.98
CA VAL A 78 1.48 11.28 7.74
C VAL A 78 0.07 10.86 8.09
N VAL A 79 -0.91 11.52 7.48
CA VAL A 79 -2.29 11.04 7.44
C VAL A 79 -2.44 10.21 6.18
N LEU A 80 -2.75 8.93 6.38
CA LEU A 80 -3.05 7.99 5.30
C LEU A 80 -4.56 7.80 5.26
N ARG A 81 -5.14 7.96 4.07
CA ARG A 81 -6.54 7.69 3.78
C ARG A 81 -6.65 6.70 2.63
N VAL A 82 -7.60 5.78 2.72
CA VAL A 82 -8.02 4.92 1.62
C VAL A 82 -9.48 5.19 1.38
N PHE A 83 -9.82 5.45 0.11
CA PHE A 83 -11.18 5.63 -0.33
C PHE A 83 -11.57 4.54 -1.30
N ALA A 84 -12.71 3.89 -1.07
CA ALA A 84 -13.32 3.01 -2.04
C ALA A 84 -14.19 3.85 -3.00
N VAL A 85 -14.07 3.59 -4.29
CA VAL A 85 -14.89 4.18 -5.35
C VAL A 85 -15.60 3.04 -6.05
N ASP A 86 -16.93 3.08 -6.02
CA ASP A 86 -17.77 2.11 -6.71
C ASP A 86 -17.96 2.57 -8.17
N ASP A 87 -17.60 1.72 -9.13
CA ASP A 87 -17.75 2.01 -10.56
C ASP A 87 -19.22 2.02 -11.00
N ASP A 88 -20.12 1.37 -10.24
CA ASP A 88 -21.56 1.30 -10.54
C ASP A 88 -22.32 2.54 -10.06
N VAL A 89 -21.70 3.37 -9.20
CA VAL A 89 -22.31 4.59 -8.64
C VAL A 89 -21.45 5.80 -8.97
N GLU A 90 -21.85 6.52 -10.02
CA GLU A 90 -21.11 7.68 -10.54
C GLU A 90 -20.77 8.70 -9.42
N GLY A 91 -19.51 8.69 -8.98
CA GLY A 91 -18.93 9.71 -8.10
C GLY A 91 -19.04 9.49 -6.60
N GLU A 92 -19.54 8.34 -6.11
CA GLU A 92 -19.46 8.06 -4.67
C GLU A 92 -18.06 7.56 -4.28
N THR A 93 -17.44 8.27 -3.34
CA THR A 93 -16.12 7.97 -2.79
C THR A 93 -16.28 7.81 -1.29
N GLU A 94 -16.21 6.57 -0.79
CA GLU A 94 -16.34 6.26 0.64
C GLU A 94 -14.97 6.23 1.32
N LEU A 95 -14.81 6.97 2.42
CA LEU A 95 -13.60 6.85 3.25
C LEU A 95 -13.64 5.55 4.07
N VAL A 96 -12.98 4.51 3.58
CA VAL A 96 -12.98 3.17 4.21
C VAL A 96 -11.87 2.97 5.25
N PHE A 97 -10.81 3.78 5.18
CA PHE A 97 -9.74 3.73 6.18
C PHE A 97 -9.05 5.09 6.35
N GLN A 98 -8.78 5.45 7.60
CA GLN A 98 -7.93 6.59 7.93
C GLN A 98 -7.08 6.28 9.15
N THR A 99 -5.80 6.64 9.07
CA THR A 99 -4.88 6.58 10.21
C THR A 99 -3.89 7.74 10.18
N ARG A 100 -3.35 8.09 11.34
CA ARG A 100 -2.28 9.08 11.47
C ARG A 100 -1.06 8.43 12.10
N GLN A 101 0.05 8.40 11.35
CA GLN A 101 1.24 7.65 11.72
C GLN A 101 2.49 8.53 11.76
N THR A 102 3.47 8.14 12.58
CA THR A 102 4.83 8.67 12.39
C THR A 102 5.35 8.19 11.04
N LEU A 103 6.22 8.97 10.41
CA LEU A 103 6.91 8.53 9.20
C LEU A 103 7.65 7.19 9.40
N PRO A 104 8.37 6.91 10.52
CA PRO A 104 8.98 5.59 10.72
C PRO A 104 7.93 4.47 10.80
N ALA A 105 6.87 4.65 11.59
CA ALA A 105 5.82 3.63 11.73
C ALA A 105 5.15 3.29 10.41
N LEU A 106 4.88 4.31 9.57
CA LEU A 106 4.36 4.13 8.21
C LEU A 106 5.32 3.29 7.35
N GLY A 107 6.58 3.72 7.27
CA GLY A 107 7.59 3.03 6.46
C GLY A 107 7.84 1.60 6.92
N ASP A 108 7.95 1.38 8.23
CA ASP A 108 8.18 0.05 8.80
C ASP A 108 7.01 -0.90 8.52
N ALA A 109 5.76 -0.41 8.53
CA ALA A 109 4.59 -1.21 8.23
C ALA A 109 4.61 -1.73 6.78
N PHE A 110 4.82 -0.83 5.81
CA PHE A 110 4.87 -1.21 4.40
C PHE A 110 6.13 -1.99 4.04
N LEU A 111 7.28 -1.70 4.68
CA LEU A 111 8.49 -2.50 4.54
C LEU A 111 8.23 -3.94 4.97
N ARG A 112 7.65 -4.15 6.16
CA ARG A 112 7.35 -5.50 6.67
C ARG A 112 6.36 -6.24 5.77
N GLY A 113 5.28 -5.58 5.36
CA GLY A 113 4.26 -6.21 4.50
C GLY A 113 4.82 -6.61 3.15
N ALA A 114 5.55 -5.72 2.47
CA ALA A 114 6.17 -6.02 1.18
C ALA A 114 7.33 -7.03 1.30
N GLN A 115 8.09 -7.00 2.39
CA GLN A 115 9.10 -8.03 2.66
C GLN A 115 8.45 -9.41 2.83
N ALA A 116 7.32 -9.52 3.53
CA ALA A 116 6.61 -10.78 3.69
C ALA A 116 6.14 -11.37 2.35
N VAL A 117 5.72 -10.51 1.41
CA VAL A 117 5.41 -10.92 0.03
C VAL A 117 6.66 -11.51 -0.64
N LEU A 118 7.79 -10.81 -0.57
CA LEU A 118 9.05 -11.27 -1.16
C LEU A 118 9.51 -12.60 -0.55
N ASP A 119 9.46 -12.73 0.77
CA ASP A 119 9.89 -13.93 1.48
C ASP A 119 9.00 -15.14 1.15
N HIS A 120 7.70 -14.92 0.99
CA HIS A 120 6.74 -16.00 0.74
C HIS A 120 6.70 -16.45 -0.73
N TYR A 121 6.72 -15.50 -1.67
CA TYR A 121 6.58 -15.80 -3.09
C TYR A 121 7.91 -15.82 -3.82
N GLY A 122 8.84 -14.92 -3.49
CA GLY A 122 9.96 -14.58 -4.36
C GLY A 122 9.50 -13.79 -5.60
N THR A 123 10.44 -13.17 -6.31
CA THR A 123 10.12 -12.28 -7.44
C THR A 123 9.53 -13.02 -8.65
N GLU A 124 10.01 -14.23 -8.94
CA GLU A 124 9.56 -15.03 -10.07
C GLU A 124 8.12 -15.53 -9.88
N ARG A 125 7.82 -16.14 -8.73
CA ARG A 125 6.46 -16.62 -8.43
C ARG A 125 5.47 -15.46 -8.32
N TYR A 126 5.91 -14.34 -7.74
CA TYR A 126 5.10 -13.13 -7.71
C TYR A 126 4.70 -12.73 -9.13
N ARG A 127 5.68 -12.56 -10.03
CA ARG A 127 5.41 -12.16 -11.41
C ARG A 127 4.51 -13.15 -12.15
N ASN A 128 4.74 -14.46 -12.00
CA ASN A 128 3.92 -15.47 -12.66
C ASN A 128 2.47 -15.50 -12.16
N THR A 129 2.24 -15.13 -10.90
CA THR A 129 0.91 -15.15 -10.28
C THR A 129 0.20 -13.81 -10.46
N TRP A 130 0.89 -12.69 -10.26
CA TRP A 130 0.36 -11.33 -10.44
C TRP A 130 0.25 -10.93 -11.92
N VAL A 131 0.98 -11.61 -12.81
CA VAL A 131 0.94 -11.51 -14.28
C VAL A 131 1.64 -10.29 -14.86
N GLU A 132 1.02 -9.11 -14.80
CA GLU A 132 1.46 -7.94 -15.59
C GLU A 132 2.65 -7.21 -14.96
N HIS A 133 2.72 -7.15 -13.63
CA HIS A 133 3.71 -6.33 -12.93
C HIS A 133 4.76 -7.18 -12.18
N PRO A 134 6.06 -6.81 -12.26
CA PRO A 134 7.10 -7.48 -11.49
C PRO A 134 6.98 -7.12 -10.00
N PHE A 135 7.62 -7.90 -9.14
CA PHE A 135 7.76 -7.52 -7.73
C PHE A 135 8.58 -6.21 -7.62
N PRO A 136 8.14 -5.20 -6.85
CA PRO A 136 8.75 -3.87 -6.76
C PRO A 136 10.03 -3.87 -5.91
N THR A 137 11.06 -4.54 -6.44
CA THR A 137 12.33 -4.76 -5.75
C THR A 137 13.05 -3.45 -5.49
N GLU A 138 13.10 -2.56 -6.48
CA GLU A 138 13.82 -1.29 -6.38
C GLU A 138 13.20 -0.37 -5.33
N GLU A 139 11.86 -0.30 -5.30
CA GLU A 139 11.10 0.47 -4.31
C GLU A 139 11.24 -0.10 -2.90
N LEU A 140 11.23 -1.42 -2.74
CA LEU A 140 11.45 -2.07 -1.44
C LEU A 140 12.86 -1.77 -0.92
N GLU A 141 13.87 -1.89 -1.77
CA GLU A 141 15.26 -1.57 -1.41
C GLU A 141 15.43 -0.08 -1.07
N LEU A 142 14.80 0.81 -1.84
CA LEU A 142 14.79 2.23 -1.54
C LEU A 142 14.14 2.52 -0.18
N LEU A 143 12.99 1.91 0.09
CA LEU A 143 12.29 2.05 1.37
C LEU A 143 13.17 1.59 2.54
N ARG A 144 13.85 0.43 2.39
CA ARG A 144 14.76 -0.09 3.41
C ARG A 144 15.90 0.88 3.70
N ARG A 145 16.57 1.41 2.66
CA ARG A 145 17.66 2.39 2.84
C ARG A 145 17.17 3.66 3.56
N ARG A 146 15.97 4.14 3.22
CA ARG A 146 15.39 5.33 3.87
C ARG A 146 15.13 5.14 5.35
N LEU A 147 14.82 3.92 5.80
CA LEU A 147 14.57 3.65 7.22
C LEU A 147 15.86 3.42 8.01
N GLN A 148 16.94 3.01 7.35
CA GLN A 148 18.26 2.85 7.98
C GLN A 148 19.01 4.16 8.21
N HIS A 149 18.75 5.20 7.40
CA HIS A 149 19.45 6.50 7.46
C HIS A 149 18.65 7.60 8.17
N ARG A 150 17.83 7.26 9.18
CA ARG A 150 17.03 8.23 9.95
C ARG A 150 17.58 8.52 11.33
#